data_AF-A0AAU8E9M1-F1
#
_entry.id   AF-A0AAU8E9M1-F1
#
_cell.length_a   1.000
_cell.length_b   1.000
_cell.length_c   1.000
_cell.angle_alpha   90.00
_cell.angle_beta   90.00
_cell.angle_gamma   90.00
#
_symmetry.space_group_name_H-M   'P 1'
#
loop_
_entity.id
_entity.type
_entity.pdbx_description
1 polymer ?
#
loop_
_entity_poly.entity_id
_entity_poly.type
_entity_poly.pdbx_seq_one_letter_code
_entity_poly.pdbx_strand_id
1 'polypeptide(L)'
;MQSRTLLGAVGVLALLAGCSLPASVVPGEPNVNKYSEKPPKELAECVFPAWKKEISNATQTSISNGYRITAPSIITSDEILDIVKSKDGSRVSLYQGPPWAKSAALRKSVRDCL
;
A
#
# COMPACT_ATOMS: atom_id res chain seq x y z
N MET A 1 -21.10 -53.78 -40.88
CA MET A 1 -19.64 -53.80 -40.68
C MET A 1 -19.35 -53.07 -39.39
N GLN A 2 -18.90 -53.82 -38.37
CA GLN A 2 -18.38 -53.28 -37.12
C GLN A 2 -16.98 -52.71 -37.38
N SER A 3 -16.73 -51.49 -36.94
CA SER A 3 -15.37 -51.00 -36.69
C SER A 3 -15.34 -50.37 -35.31
N ARG A 4 -14.72 -51.12 -34.39
CA ARG A 4 -14.27 -50.66 -33.07
C ARG A 4 -13.03 -49.78 -33.23
N THR A 5 -12.65 -49.11 -32.14
CA THR A 5 -11.47 -48.23 -31.91
C THR A 5 -11.81 -46.73 -32.10
N LEU A 6 -11.52 -45.80 -31.19
CA LEU A 6 -10.52 -45.72 -30.12
C LEU A 6 -11.07 -44.99 -28.89
N LEU A 7 -10.74 -45.48 -27.69
CA LEU A 7 -10.66 -44.67 -26.49
C LEU A 7 -9.58 -43.60 -26.70
N GLY A 8 -9.88 -42.34 -26.44
CA GLY A 8 -8.87 -41.29 -26.41
C GLY A 8 -9.46 -39.93 -26.06
N ALA A 9 -8.92 -39.33 -25.00
CA ALA A 9 -9.13 -37.95 -24.54
C ALA A 9 -10.37 -37.66 -23.67
N VAL A 10 -10.48 -38.36 -22.53
CA VAL A 10 -10.89 -37.67 -21.29
C VAL A 10 -9.67 -36.90 -20.80
N GLY A 11 -9.75 -35.58 -20.65
CA GLY A 11 -8.58 -34.82 -20.21
C GLY A 11 -8.68 -33.30 -20.21
N VAL A 12 -9.59 -32.74 -19.40
CA VAL A 12 -9.34 -31.50 -18.65
C VAL A 12 -8.99 -30.25 -19.49
N LEU A 13 -10.02 -29.59 -20.04
CA LEU A 13 -9.98 -28.13 -20.18
C LEU A 13 -10.16 -27.53 -18.78
N ALA A 14 -9.11 -27.59 -17.95
CA ALA A 14 -9.06 -26.81 -16.72
C ALA A 14 -8.86 -25.35 -17.11
N LEU A 15 -9.94 -24.60 -16.97
CA LEU A 15 -10.04 -23.16 -16.75
C LEU A 15 -8.72 -22.55 -16.25
N LEU A 16 -7.94 -21.94 -17.15
CA LEU A 16 -6.97 -20.91 -16.78
C LEU A 16 -7.73 -19.59 -16.48
N ALA A 17 -8.69 -19.66 -15.57
CA ALA A 17 -9.18 -18.48 -14.86
C ALA A 17 -8.14 -18.15 -13.79
N GLY A 18 -7.03 -17.54 -14.22
CA GLY A 18 -6.13 -16.88 -13.29
C GLY A 18 -6.92 -15.76 -12.62
N CYS A 19 -7.37 -15.97 -11.39
CA CYS A 19 -7.73 -14.88 -10.50
C CYS A 19 -6.45 -14.08 -10.25
N SER A 20 -6.14 -13.12 -11.13
CA SER A 20 -5.28 -12.01 -10.77
C SER A 20 -6.02 -11.28 -9.65
N LEU A 21 -5.69 -11.65 -8.40
CA LEU A 21 -5.99 -10.81 -7.27
C LEU A 21 -5.42 -9.43 -7.63
N PRO A 22 -6.23 -8.36 -7.71
CA PRO A 22 -5.67 -7.03 -7.84
C PRO A 22 -4.67 -6.89 -6.71
N ALA A 23 -3.43 -6.51 -7.02
CA ALA A 23 -2.36 -6.29 -6.05
C ALA A 23 -2.63 -5.05 -5.17
N SER A 24 -3.88 -4.84 -4.78
CA SER A 24 -4.35 -3.90 -3.77
C SER A 24 -4.40 -4.55 -2.39
N VAL A 25 -3.52 -5.51 -2.14
CA VAL A 25 -3.15 -5.88 -0.78
C VAL A 25 -1.79 -5.24 -0.63
N VAL A 26 -1.56 -4.41 0.39
CA VAL A 26 -0.22 -4.00 0.78
C VAL A 26 0.41 -5.22 1.46
N PRO A 27 1.19 -6.10 0.81
CA PRO A 27 1.64 -7.36 1.40
C PRO A 27 3.17 -7.29 1.54
N GLY A 28 3.66 -6.17 2.07
CA GLY A 28 5.08 -5.90 2.24
C GLY A 28 5.31 -5.23 3.59
N GLU A 29 6.42 -5.58 4.23
CA GLU A 29 6.84 -4.89 5.45
C GLU A 29 6.98 -3.38 5.16
N PRO A 30 6.51 -2.53 6.08
CA PRO A 30 6.66 -1.09 5.92
C PRO A 30 8.14 -0.72 5.80
N ASN A 31 8.43 0.19 4.88
CA ASN A 31 9.75 0.76 4.66
C ASN A 31 10.23 1.56 5.88
N VAL A 32 9.28 2.14 6.61
CA VAL A 32 9.51 2.78 7.91
C VAL A 32 8.42 2.30 8.84
N ASN A 33 8.81 1.72 9.98
CA ASN A 33 7.92 1.41 11.09
C ASN A 33 8.49 2.05 12.35
N LYS A 34 7.86 3.11 12.83
CA LYS A 34 8.33 3.88 14.00
C LYS A 34 7.17 4.20 14.92
N TYR A 35 7.48 4.39 16.19
CA TYR A 35 6.56 4.90 17.19
C TYR A 35 6.86 6.38 17.43
N SER A 36 5.82 7.15 17.72
CA SER A 36 5.92 8.54 18.17
C SER A 36 4.97 8.74 19.34
N GLU A 37 5.35 9.63 20.26
CA GLU A 37 4.51 10.04 21.39
C GLU A 37 3.36 10.96 20.93
N LYS A 38 3.46 11.51 19.72
CA LYS A 38 2.44 12.38 19.14
C LYS A 38 1.18 11.58 18.80
N PRO A 39 -0.03 12.16 19.03
CA PRO A 39 -1.27 11.52 18.65
C PRO A 39 -1.40 11.44 17.12
N PRO A 40 -2.16 10.46 16.58
CA PRO A 40 -2.27 10.27 15.14
C PRO A 40 -2.70 11.51 14.34
N LYS A 41 -3.58 12.33 14.92
CA LYS A 41 -4.08 13.55 14.29
C LYS A 41 -2.97 14.59 14.08
N GLU A 42 -2.15 14.82 15.10
CA GLU A 42 -1.06 15.80 15.03
C GLU A 42 -0.02 15.42 13.97
N LEU A 43 0.33 14.13 13.91
CA LEU A 43 1.23 13.64 12.85
C LEU A 43 0.60 13.75 11.46
N ALA A 44 -0.69 13.43 11.31
CA ALA A 44 -1.36 13.55 10.02
C ALA A 44 -1.38 15.01 9.54
N GLU A 45 -1.68 15.95 10.43
CA GLU A 45 -1.67 17.39 10.16
C GLU A 45 -0.27 17.93 9.87
N CYS A 46 0.78 17.35 10.46
CA CYS A 46 2.16 17.70 10.13
C CYS A 46 2.60 17.16 8.75
N VAL A 47 2.29 15.90 8.45
CA VAL A 47 2.81 15.22 7.25
C VAL A 47 2.00 15.55 5.99
N PHE A 48 0.68 15.61 6.10
CA PHE A 48 -0.20 15.75 4.93
C PHE A 48 0.08 17.00 4.08
N PRO A 49 0.31 18.20 4.65
CA PRO A 49 0.64 19.38 3.85
C PRO A 49 1.93 19.22 3.05
N ALA A 50 2.95 18.56 3.64
CA ALA A 50 4.20 18.28 2.94
C ALA A 50 3.98 17.30 1.78
N TRP A 51 3.18 16.26 2.00
CA TRP A 51 2.84 15.30 0.94
C TRP A 51 2.04 15.94 -0.18
N LYS A 52 1.08 16.80 0.15
CA LYS A 52 0.26 17.54 -0.81
C LYS A 52 1.08 18.51 -1.66
N LYS A 53 2.16 19.06 -1.10
CA LYS A 53 3.10 19.93 -1.81
C LYS A 53 3.94 19.16 -2.83
N GLU A 54 4.41 17.98 -2.47
CA GLU A 54 5.21 17.12 -3.36
C GLU A 54 4.33 16.42 -4.42
N ILE A 55 3.14 15.97 -4.00
CA ILE A 55 2.20 15.20 -4.82
C ILE A 55 0.81 15.82 -4.63
N SER A 56 0.40 16.65 -5.59
CA SER A 56 -0.81 17.48 -5.50
C SER A 56 -2.11 16.66 -5.41
N ASN A 57 -2.12 15.42 -5.87
CA ASN A 57 -3.24 14.48 -5.74
C ASN A 57 -3.15 13.58 -4.50
N ALA A 58 -2.22 13.84 -3.57
CA ALA A 58 -2.18 13.14 -2.30
C ALA A 58 -3.49 13.36 -1.51
N THR A 59 -3.99 12.33 -0.87
CA THR A 59 -5.24 12.34 -0.10
C THR A 59 -5.00 11.92 1.34
N GLN A 60 -5.82 12.44 2.26
CA GLN A 60 -5.87 11.99 3.64
C GLN A 60 -7.26 11.43 3.90
N THR A 61 -7.34 10.25 4.51
CA THR A 61 -8.59 9.59 4.89
C THR A 61 -8.53 9.18 6.35
N SER A 62 -9.61 9.43 7.09
CA SER A 62 -9.77 8.91 8.43
C SER A 62 -10.04 7.41 8.36
N ILE A 63 -9.35 6.62 9.18
CA ILE A 63 -9.53 5.18 9.32
C ILE A 63 -9.92 4.85 10.76
N SER A 64 -10.36 3.62 11.03
CA SER A 64 -10.94 3.23 12.32
C SER A 64 -10.06 3.56 13.55
N ASN A 65 -8.73 3.58 13.40
CA ASN A 65 -7.78 3.80 14.48
C ASN A 65 -6.77 4.93 14.19
N GLY A 66 -7.05 5.83 13.25
CA GLY A 66 -6.14 6.94 12.93
C GLY A 66 -6.34 7.50 11.54
N TYR A 67 -5.25 7.71 10.82
CA TYR A 67 -5.26 8.35 9.50
C TYR A 67 -4.42 7.57 8.51
N ARG A 68 -4.89 7.57 7.25
CA ARG A 68 -4.13 7.12 6.09
C ARG A 68 -3.89 8.29 5.16
N ILE A 69 -2.63 8.48 4.76
CA ILE A 69 -2.26 9.43 3.70
C ILE A 69 -1.79 8.61 2.50
N THR A 70 -2.37 8.86 1.33
CA THR A 70 -2.04 8.16 0.08
C THR A 70 -1.47 9.15 -0.92
N ALA A 71 -0.31 8.84 -1.48
CA ALA A 71 0.37 9.57 -2.54
C ALA A 71 0.33 8.71 -3.82
N PRO A 72 -0.49 9.09 -4.82
CA PRO A 72 -0.64 8.29 -6.03
C PRO A 72 0.65 8.23 -6.86
N SER A 73 0.92 7.09 -7.49
CA SER A 73 2.03 6.93 -8.44
C SER A 73 1.52 6.48 -9.81
N ILE A 74 2.14 7.00 -10.88
CA ILE A 74 1.80 6.64 -12.27
C ILE A 74 2.59 5.41 -12.72
N ILE A 75 3.80 5.22 -12.18
CA ILE A 75 4.76 4.21 -12.66
C ILE A 75 4.75 2.97 -11.75
N THR A 76 4.47 3.16 -10.46
CA THR A 76 4.51 2.12 -9.43
C THR A 76 3.22 2.12 -8.61
N SER A 77 3.15 1.24 -7.61
CA SER A 77 2.14 1.35 -6.56
C SER A 77 2.23 2.69 -5.83
N ASP A 78 1.08 3.15 -5.34
CA ASP A 78 0.94 4.33 -4.49
C ASP A 78 1.81 4.23 -3.24
N GLU A 79 2.27 5.37 -2.75
CA GLU A 79 2.88 5.47 -1.44
C GLU A 79 1.80 5.67 -0.39
N ILE A 80 1.86 4.89 0.69
CA ILE A 80 0.86 4.90 1.76
C ILE A 80 1.55 5.16 3.09
N LEU A 81 1.04 6.11 3.84
CA LEU A 81 1.42 6.35 5.23
C LEU A 81 0.23 6.06 6.13
N ASP A 82 0.37 5.04 6.96
CA ASP A 82 -0.55 4.77 8.05
C ASP A 82 -0.04 5.38 9.35
N ILE A 83 -0.91 6.14 10.00
CA ILE A 83 -0.67 6.72 11.30
C ILE A 83 -1.79 6.22 12.21
N VAL A 84 -1.50 5.17 12.97
CA VAL A 84 -2.48 4.49 13.82
C VAL A 84 -2.19 4.72 15.28
N LYS A 85 -3.23 4.75 16.11
CA LYS A 85 -3.09 4.85 17.56
C LYS A 85 -2.25 3.70 18.11
N SER A 86 -1.33 4.04 19.02
CA SER A 86 -0.54 3.10 19.83
C SER A 86 -0.77 3.41 21.31
N LYS A 87 -0.17 2.62 22.21
CA LYS A 87 -0.33 2.76 23.66
C LYS A 87 -0.03 4.19 24.16
N ASP A 88 1.13 4.70 23.78
CA ASP A 88 1.67 5.98 24.27
C ASP A 88 1.69 7.07 23.19
N GLY A 89 0.85 6.94 22.15
CA GLY A 89 0.83 7.89 21.03
C GLY A 89 0.38 7.22 19.73
N SER A 90 1.31 7.07 18.79
CA SER A 90 1.02 6.53 17.46
C SER A 90 2.11 5.61 16.92
N ARG A 91 1.71 4.72 16.01
CA ARG A 91 2.59 3.92 15.17
C ARG A 91 2.47 4.46 13.74
N VAL A 92 3.61 4.78 13.17
CA VAL A 92 3.76 5.30 11.80
C VAL A 92 4.33 4.20 10.93
N SER A 93 3.59 3.83 9.88
CA SER A 93 3.96 2.78 8.93
C SER A 93 3.94 3.36 7.51
N LEU A 94 5.12 3.52 6.91
CA LEU A 94 5.28 4.03 5.55
C LEU A 94 5.54 2.88 4.57
N TYR A 95 4.71 2.78 3.54
CA TYR A 95 4.84 1.84 2.44
C TYR A 95 5.17 2.64 1.17
N GLN A 96 6.32 2.36 0.57
CA GLN A 96 6.77 2.97 -0.68
C GLN A 96 7.13 1.86 -1.67
N GLY A 97 7.04 2.20 -2.96
CA GLY A 97 7.46 1.33 -4.08
C GLY A 97 8.95 0.98 -4.06
N PRO A 98 9.52 0.37 -5.10
CA PRO A 98 10.94 -0.01 -5.13
C PRO A 98 11.88 1.20 -5.01
N PRO A 99 13.13 1.05 -4.48
CA PRO A 99 14.02 2.16 -4.13
C PRO A 99 14.25 3.23 -5.21
N TRP A 100 14.20 2.85 -6.49
CA TRP A 100 14.38 3.75 -7.63
C TRP A 100 13.15 4.64 -7.92
N ALA A 101 11.98 4.31 -7.35
CA ALA A 101 10.73 5.03 -7.52
C ALA A 101 10.24 5.75 -6.26
N LYS A 102 10.87 5.50 -5.10
CA LYS A 102 10.46 6.10 -3.81
C LYS A 102 10.74 7.60 -3.81
N SER A 103 9.80 8.39 -3.32
CA SER A 103 10.06 9.80 -3.03
C SER A 103 10.87 9.96 -1.73
N ALA A 104 12.10 10.46 -1.88
CA ALA A 104 12.93 10.81 -0.73
C ALA A 104 12.32 11.97 0.08
N ALA A 105 11.61 12.88 -0.57
CA ALA A 105 10.94 14.01 0.06
C ALA A 105 9.79 13.55 0.96
N LEU A 106 8.93 12.64 0.48
CA LEU A 106 7.84 12.08 1.27
C LEU A 106 8.36 11.33 2.51
N ARG A 107 9.42 10.54 2.34
CA ARG A 107 10.06 9.85 3.47
C ARG A 107 10.72 10.83 4.45
N LYS A 108 11.26 11.95 3.95
CA LYS A 108 11.87 12.98 4.79
C LYS A 108 10.82 13.69 5.62
N SER A 109 9.70 14.10 5.04
CA SER A 109 8.64 14.78 5.79
C SER A 109 8.08 13.92 6.93
N VAL A 110 7.97 12.61 6.72
CA VAL A 110 7.60 11.67 7.80
C VAL A 110 8.61 11.76 8.94
N ARG A 111 9.92 11.71 8.65
CA ARG A 111 10.96 11.79 9.68
C ARG A 111 10.99 13.13 10.41
N ASP A 112 10.77 14.23 9.69
CA ASP A 112 10.77 15.57 10.28
C ASP A 112 9.58 15.77 11.23
N CYS A 113 8.47 15.04 11.00
CA CYS A 113 7.26 15.12 11.82
C CYS A 113 7.24 14.15 13.00
N LEU A 114 8.07 13.10 13.04
CA LEU A 114 8.13 12.14 14.15
C LEU A 114 8.43 12.82 15.48
#